data_AF-R6R1Y3-F1
#
_entry.id   AF-R6R1Y3-F1
#
_cell.length_a   1.000
_cell.length_b   1.000
_cell.length_c   1.000
_cell.angle_alpha   90.00
_cell.angle_beta   90.00
_cell.angle_gamma   90.00
#
_symmetry.space_group_name_H-M   'P 1'
#
loop_
_entity.id
_entity.type
_entity.pdbx_description
1 polymer ?
#
loop_
_entity_poly.entity_id
_entity_poly.type
_entity_poly.pdbx_seq_one_letter_code
_entity_poly.pdbx_strand_id
1 'polypeptide(L)'
;MEKSVLQPYKNELNPSSSRRIEAHLIDALLLVIVSFILLILAHLGLSNASFYKDKENILTQEMVKCYEIEEEAKIYFFDNNENHLYQNPRDQEEIFKEYCYKHLLYSFNMDSDEFVKNGISIDNPNNYLPASYEEDNLAYFYVNYVDKYNENNDILDLNNLNVKQYYYEVLKKNTYNPLDNSSMWIYDEENYSLPYLNPQHAINLYKYFQNNEYQAGKSIRNLLASSYQKIWNEEVSLLVNSSRFKNHYEIYKENYAQCSYILDGFVCLSYVVSFVLVILLPQFFFKNMKTIGKKVMQICIADNEGYQVTTKQFIFRNLCSFILFFGIMIVSCFFSGGLQTGWMYPIFEIGGVGISLFSFMAISAIMAFVSFILIFVNKQKKSIQDILCGTKGVDERYIMEERKQEISEEVIENKYLDSSTFSNPERVDLTKKD
;
A
#
# COMPACT_ATOMS: atom_id res chain seq x y z
N MET A 1 48.39 -14.03 13.11
CA MET A 1 47.51 -14.89 13.92
C MET A 1 47.50 -16.25 13.27
N GLU A 2 48.26 -17.18 13.84
CA GLU A 2 48.33 -18.57 13.38
C GLU A 2 46.95 -19.21 13.52
N LYS A 3 46.46 -19.82 12.42
CA LYS A 3 45.27 -20.67 12.47
C LYS A 3 45.56 -21.79 13.47
N SER A 4 44.81 -21.89 14.57
CA SER A 4 44.81 -23.11 15.38
C SER A 4 44.55 -24.30 14.45
N VAL A 5 45.41 -25.30 14.50
CA VAL A 5 45.58 -26.39 13.50
C VAL A 5 44.35 -27.32 13.35
N LEU A 6 43.23 -27.03 14.03
CA LEU A 6 42.01 -27.83 13.98
C LEU A 6 40.97 -27.18 13.05
N GLN A 7 40.48 -27.95 12.07
CA GLN A 7 39.31 -27.64 11.24
C GLN A 7 38.07 -28.29 11.87
N PRO A 8 37.43 -27.66 12.88
CA PRO A 8 36.41 -28.32 13.70
C PRO A 8 35.16 -28.75 12.91
N TYR A 9 34.96 -28.25 11.69
CA TYR A 9 33.75 -28.52 10.90
C TYR A 9 34.03 -29.12 9.51
N LYS A 10 35.21 -29.73 9.29
CA LYS A 10 35.62 -30.23 7.97
C LYS A 10 34.71 -31.36 7.45
N ASN A 11 34.41 -32.33 8.32
CA ASN A 11 33.68 -33.55 7.97
C ASN A 11 32.20 -33.51 8.39
N GLU A 12 31.75 -32.39 8.93
CA GLU A 12 30.40 -32.26 9.45
C GLU A 12 29.33 -32.21 8.36
N LEU A 13 28.18 -32.81 8.69
CA LEU A 13 27.04 -32.89 7.79
C LEU A 13 26.34 -31.53 7.64
N ASN A 14 25.86 -31.26 6.43
CA ASN A 14 25.00 -30.12 6.17
C ASN A 14 23.58 -30.41 6.74
N PRO A 15 22.92 -29.43 7.38
CA PRO A 15 21.54 -29.58 7.82
C PRO A 15 20.60 -29.72 6.60
N SER A 16 19.48 -30.41 6.80
CA SER A 16 18.46 -30.59 5.76
C SER A 16 17.89 -29.25 5.27
N SER A 17 17.41 -29.20 4.00
CA SER A 17 16.77 -28.01 3.44
C SER A 17 15.65 -27.47 4.34
N SER A 18 14.79 -28.36 4.85
CA SER A 18 13.66 -28.01 5.71
C SER A 18 14.12 -27.30 6.97
N ARG A 19 15.07 -27.89 7.72
CA ARG A 19 15.58 -27.29 8.96
C ARG A 19 16.22 -25.93 8.75
N ARG A 20 16.90 -25.74 7.62
CA ARG A 20 17.48 -24.44 7.26
C ARG A 20 16.41 -23.40 7.00
N ILE A 21 15.38 -23.75 6.23
CA ILE A 21 14.26 -22.85 5.92
C ILE A 21 13.48 -22.53 7.20
N GLU A 22 13.16 -23.53 8.00
CA GLU A 22 12.49 -23.38 9.31
C GLU A 22 13.25 -22.44 10.24
N ALA A 23 14.59 -22.58 10.34
CA ALA A 23 15.41 -21.65 11.12
C ALA A 23 15.25 -20.19 10.64
N HIS A 24 15.26 -19.96 9.32
CA HIS A 24 15.04 -18.64 8.75
C HIS A 24 13.62 -18.12 8.98
N LEU A 25 12.61 -18.99 8.91
CA LEU A 25 11.20 -18.64 9.17
C LEU A 25 10.95 -18.27 10.63
N ILE A 26 11.62 -18.92 11.58
CA ILE A 26 11.56 -18.56 13.01
C ILE A 26 12.14 -17.16 13.21
N ASP A 27 13.33 -16.89 12.67
CA ASP A 27 13.98 -15.58 12.75
C ASP A 27 13.10 -14.49 12.11
N ALA A 28 12.53 -14.79 10.95
CA ALA A 28 11.58 -13.95 10.23
C ALA A 28 10.35 -13.61 11.07
N LEU A 29 9.69 -14.62 11.65
CA LEU A 29 8.51 -14.43 12.49
C LEU A 29 8.81 -13.55 13.70
N LEU A 30 9.94 -13.78 14.38
CA LEU A 30 10.37 -12.95 15.50
C LEU A 30 10.63 -11.51 15.07
N LEU A 31 11.24 -11.30 13.90
CA LEU A 31 11.47 -9.97 13.36
C LEU A 31 10.15 -9.28 13.06
N VAL A 32 9.16 -9.97 12.49
CA VAL A 32 7.80 -9.43 12.28
C VAL A 32 7.17 -8.99 13.60
N ILE A 33 7.20 -9.85 14.63
CA ILE A 33 6.60 -9.53 15.94
C ILE A 33 7.26 -8.30 16.56
N VAL A 34 8.59 -8.27 16.63
CA VAL A 34 9.33 -7.15 17.26
C VAL A 34 9.14 -5.86 16.46
N SER A 35 9.26 -5.93 15.13
CA SER A 35 9.08 -4.75 14.28
C SER A 35 7.66 -4.22 14.31
N PHE A 36 6.64 -5.08 14.36
CA PHE A 36 5.26 -4.69 14.52
C PHE A 36 5.03 -3.93 15.83
N ILE A 37 5.56 -4.43 16.96
CA ILE A 37 5.46 -3.75 18.26
C ILE A 37 6.16 -2.38 18.20
N LEU A 38 7.37 -2.32 17.64
CA LEU A 38 8.10 -1.05 17.49
C LEU A 38 7.36 -0.06 16.58
N LEU A 39 6.73 -0.54 15.51
CA LEU A 39 5.92 0.28 14.62
C LEU A 39 4.69 0.84 15.35
N ILE A 40 3.96 0.03 16.12
CA ILE A 40 2.83 0.54 16.93
C ILE A 40 3.31 1.63 17.88
N LEU A 41 4.43 1.41 18.58
CA LEU A 41 5.01 2.41 19.48
C LEU A 41 5.44 3.67 18.73
N ALA A 42 5.98 3.53 17.51
CA ALA A 42 6.32 4.65 16.65
C ALA A 42 5.08 5.47 16.23
N HIS A 43 4.00 4.81 15.82
CA HIS A 43 2.75 5.49 15.48
C HIS A 43 2.15 6.25 16.67
N LEU A 44 2.16 5.63 17.87
CA LEU A 44 1.76 6.31 19.12
C LEU A 44 2.66 7.49 19.49
N GLY A 45 3.96 7.40 19.18
CA GLY A 45 4.89 8.50 19.34
C GLY A 45 4.59 9.66 18.37
N LEU A 46 4.35 9.33 17.10
CA LEU A 46 4.07 10.29 16.04
C LEU A 46 2.75 11.03 16.26
N SER A 47 1.70 10.36 16.72
CA SER A 47 0.40 10.99 17.01
C SER A 47 0.47 12.07 18.10
N ASN A 48 1.54 12.06 18.91
CA ASN A 48 1.78 13.05 19.96
C ASN A 48 2.88 14.06 19.62
N ALA A 49 3.57 13.89 18.49
CA ALA A 49 4.70 14.73 18.11
C ALA A 49 4.21 15.95 17.32
N SER A 50 4.55 17.15 17.79
CA SER A 50 4.11 18.41 17.16
C SER A 50 4.53 18.51 15.69
N PHE A 51 5.77 18.15 15.36
CA PHE A 51 6.29 18.23 13.99
C PHE A 51 5.52 17.38 12.96
N TYR A 52 4.88 16.29 13.41
CA TYR A 52 4.06 15.43 12.58
C TYR A 52 2.62 15.94 12.57
N LYS A 53 2.07 16.21 13.76
CA LYS A 53 0.70 16.68 13.93
C LYS A 53 0.41 18.00 13.22
N ASP A 54 1.37 18.93 13.20
CA ASP A 54 1.22 20.20 12.49
C ASP A 54 1.04 19.97 10.98
N LYS A 55 1.76 19.00 10.41
CA LYS A 55 1.64 18.62 8.98
C LYS A 55 0.36 17.85 8.69
N GLU A 56 -0.02 16.94 9.57
CA GLU A 56 -1.27 16.20 9.50
C GLU A 56 -2.49 17.15 9.56
N ASN A 57 -2.43 18.18 10.39
CA ASN A 57 -3.47 19.21 10.47
C ASN A 57 -3.56 20.01 9.16
N ILE A 58 -2.43 20.47 8.61
CA ILE A 58 -2.40 21.18 7.33
C ILE A 58 -2.93 20.27 6.21
N LEU A 59 -2.47 19.02 6.16
CA LEU A 59 -2.96 18.02 5.23
C LEU A 59 -4.48 17.89 5.28
N THR A 60 -5.04 17.71 6.48
CA THR A 60 -6.48 17.54 6.66
C THR A 60 -7.23 18.80 6.24
N GLN A 61 -6.74 19.99 6.58
CA GLN A 61 -7.35 21.26 6.21
C GLN A 61 -7.36 21.48 4.69
N GLU A 62 -6.24 21.22 4.01
CA GLU A 62 -6.14 21.42 2.56
C GLU A 62 -6.92 20.34 1.79
N MET A 63 -6.98 19.11 2.30
CA MET A 63 -7.87 18.06 1.76
C MET A 63 -9.34 18.49 1.83
N VAL A 64 -9.78 19.01 2.98
CA VAL A 64 -11.15 19.53 3.16
C VAL A 64 -11.44 20.65 2.17
N LYS A 65 -10.51 21.60 1.97
CA LYS A 65 -10.68 22.68 0.98
C LYS A 65 -10.81 22.15 -0.45
N CYS A 66 -10.03 21.14 -0.84
CA CYS A 66 -10.18 20.50 -2.14
C CYS A 66 -11.58 19.90 -2.31
N TYR A 67 -12.09 19.21 -1.29
CA TYR A 67 -13.43 18.64 -1.35
C TYR A 67 -14.55 19.69 -1.32
N GLU A 68 -14.39 20.78 -0.58
CA GLU A 68 -15.31 21.92 -0.60
C GLU A 68 -15.40 22.54 -2.00
N ILE A 69 -14.27 22.62 -2.71
CA ILE A 69 -14.23 23.09 -4.10
C ILE A 69 -14.98 22.12 -5.04
N GLU A 70 -14.76 20.81 -4.88
CA GLU A 70 -15.45 19.78 -5.68
C GLU A 70 -16.96 19.75 -5.43
N GLU A 71 -17.38 19.92 -4.18
CA GLU A 71 -18.78 19.97 -3.78
C GLU A 71 -19.45 21.28 -4.22
N GLU A 72 -18.77 22.43 -4.07
CA GLU A 72 -19.25 23.71 -4.60
C GLU A 72 -19.42 23.66 -6.12
N ALA A 73 -18.56 22.92 -6.82
CA ALA A 73 -18.63 22.70 -8.26
C ALA A 73 -19.66 21.64 -8.69
N LYS A 74 -20.35 20.97 -7.74
CA LYS A 74 -21.29 19.85 -7.96
C LYS A 74 -20.69 18.64 -8.69
N ILE A 75 -19.37 18.45 -8.61
CA ILE A 75 -18.69 17.30 -9.21
C ILE A 75 -18.79 16.07 -8.31
N TYR A 76 -18.64 16.26 -6.99
CA TYR A 76 -18.78 15.23 -5.97
C TYR A 76 -19.74 15.68 -4.89
N PHE A 77 -20.47 14.71 -4.33
CA PHE A 77 -21.40 14.93 -3.23
C PHE A 77 -21.05 13.98 -2.09
N PHE A 78 -21.34 14.40 -0.86
CA PHE A 78 -20.99 13.64 0.33
C PHE A 78 -22.16 13.60 1.30
N ASP A 79 -22.43 12.43 1.87
CA ASP A 79 -23.52 12.25 2.83
C ASP A 79 -23.12 12.70 4.24
N ASN A 80 -24.05 13.39 4.93
CA ASN A 80 -23.92 13.79 6.33
C ASN A 80 -22.64 14.57 6.65
N ASN A 81 -22.30 15.50 5.77
CA ASN A 81 -21.05 16.24 5.82
C ASN A 81 -21.07 17.52 6.68
N GLU A 82 -22.03 17.65 7.61
CA GLU A 82 -22.17 18.83 8.50
C GLU A 82 -20.90 19.13 9.31
N ASN A 83 -20.04 18.13 9.50
CA ASN A 83 -18.76 18.26 10.21
C ASN A 83 -17.55 18.54 9.29
N HIS A 84 -17.76 18.73 7.97
CA HIS A 84 -16.71 18.94 6.98
C HIS A 84 -15.62 17.84 6.98
N LEU A 85 -16.03 16.59 7.23
CA LEU A 85 -15.11 15.45 7.32
C LEU A 85 -14.95 14.69 5.99
N TYR A 86 -15.87 14.87 5.03
CA TYR A 86 -15.77 14.33 3.66
C TYR A 86 -15.46 12.82 3.57
N GLN A 87 -16.05 12.03 4.48
CA GLN A 87 -15.72 10.60 4.64
C GLN A 87 -16.54 9.66 3.74
N ASN A 88 -17.75 10.06 3.37
CA ASN A 88 -18.71 9.21 2.68
C ASN A 88 -19.15 9.87 1.36
N PRO A 89 -18.36 9.74 0.28
CA PRO A 89 -18.81 10.20 -1.03
C PRO A 89 -20.06 9.42 -1.44
N ARG A 90 -21.05 10.13 -1.96
CA ARG A 90 -22.29 9.54 -2.50
C ARG A 90 -21.97 8.66 -3.69
N ASP A 91 -22.75 7.59 -3.84
CA ASP A 91 -22.60 6.67 -4.95
C ASP A 91 -22.93 7.36 -6.29
N GLN A 92 -22.04 7.19 -7.26
CA GLN A 92 -22.15 7.85 -8.57
C GLN A 92 -23.36 7.36 -9.37
N GLU A 93 -23.77 6.09 -9.20
CA GLU A 93 -24.97 5.57 -9.87
C GLU A 93 -26.24 6.14 -9.23
N GLU A 94 -26.26 6.39 -7.93
CA GLU A 94 -27.36 7.10 -7.27
C GLU A 94 -27.47 8.56 -7.74
N ILE A 95 -26.35 9.28 -7.83
CA ILE A 95 -26.30 10.65 -8.37
C ILE A 95 -26.81 10.67 -9.82
N PHE A 96 -26.37 9.72 -10.64
CA PHE A 96 -26.82 9.63 -12.04
C PHE A 96 -28.32 9.31 -12.16
N LYS A 97 -28.86 8.43 -11.31
CA LYS A 97 -30.31 8.16 -11.26
C LYS A 97 -31.09 9.42 -10.88
N GLU A 98 -30.61 10.16 -9.88
CA GLU A 98 -31.20 11.44 -9.48
C GLU A 98 -31.20 12.43 -10.64
N TYR A 99 -30.06 12.59 -11.33
CA TYR A 99 -29.93 13.40 -12.56
C TYR A 99 -30.99 13.01 -13.61
N CYS A 100 -31.10 11.73 -13.95
CA CYS A 100 -32.12 11.26 -14.90
C CYS A 100 -33.54 11.62 -14.45
N TYR A 101 -33.85 11.48 -13.16
CA TYR A 101 -35.17 11.79 -12.64
C TYR A 101 -35.52 13.28 -12.69
N LYS A 102 -34.57 14.15 -12.32
CA LYS A 102 -34.74 15.60 -12.41
C LYS A 102 -35.02 16.04 -13.86
N HIS A 103 -34.34 15.45 -14.84
CA HIS A 103 -34.60 15.72 -16.26
C HIS A 103 -35.94 15.16 -16.75
N LEU A 104 -36.39 14.01 -16.24
CA LEU A 104 -37.73 13.49 -16.54
C LEU A 104 -38.83 14.46 -16.07
N LEU A 105 -38.73 14.95 -14.83
CA LEU A 105 -39.65 15.93 -14.27
C LEU A 105 -39.63 17.23 -15.09
N TYR A 106 -38.44 17.71 -15.46
CA TYR A 106 -38.30 18.92 -16.25
C TYR A 106 -38.89 18.78 -17.66
N SER A 107 -38.60 17.68 -18.36
CA SER A 107 -39.19 17.37 -19.67
C SER A 107 -40.72 17.26 -19.62
N PHE A 108 -41.27 16.67 -18.56
CA PHE A 108 -42.72 16.61 -18.36
C PHE A 108 -43.34 18.00 -18.17
N ASN A 109 -42.67 18.89 -17.44
CA ASN A 109 -43.13 20.26 -17.27
C ASN A 109 -43.05 21.07 -18.57
N MET A 110 -42.12 20.75 -19.46
CA MET A 110 -41.97 21.43 -20.76
C MET A 110 -42.96 20.95 -21.82
N ASP A 111 -43.30 19.66 -21.86
CA ASP A 111 -44.23 19.08 -22.85
C ASP A 111 -45.12 18.00 -22.23
N SER A 112 -46.04 18.40 -21.35
CA SER A 112 -46.90 17.46 -20.64
C SER A 112 -47.87 16.70 -21.56
N ASP A 113 -48.25 17.28 -22.69
CA ASP A 113 -49.26 16.73 -23.60
C ASP A 113 -48.81 15.39 -24.20
N GLU A 114 -47.54 15.27 -24.59
CA GLU A 114 -46.98 14.03 -25.15
C GLU A 114 -46.95 12.88 -24.13
N PHE A 115 -46.69 13.19 -22.85
CA PHE A 115 -46.71 12.18 -21.79
C PHE A 115 -48.15 11.73 -21.48
N VAL A 116 -49.10 12.67 -21.42
CA VAL A 116 -50.52 12.37 -21.18
C VAL A 116 -51.11 11.53 -22.31
N LYS A 117 -50.78 11.82 -23.58
CA LYS A 117 -51.17 10.98 -24.74
C LYS A 117 -50.69 9.54 -24.61
N ASN A 118 -49.55 9.32 -23.94
CA ASN A 118 -48.98 8.00 -23.68
C ASN A 118 -49.47 7.37 -22.35
N GLY A 119 -50.43 8.00 -21.67
CA GLY A 119 -50.99 7.51 -20.41
C GLY A 119 -50.02 7.61 -19.23
N ILE A 120 -49.05 8.52 -19.30
CA ILE A 120 -48.00 8.67 -18.28
C ILE A 120 -48.26 9.91 -17.44
N SER A 121 -48.29 9.72 -16.13
CA SER A 121 -48.09 10.75 -15.12
C SER A 121 -46.82 10.37 -14.35
N ILE A 122 -45.91 11.32 -14.16
CA ILE A 122 -44.65 11.07 -13.47
C ILE A 122 -44.90 11.25 -11.97
N ASP A 123 -44.82 10.14 -11.22
CA ASP A 123 -44.80 10.20 -9.76
C ASP A 123 -43.53 10.93 -9.28
N ASN A 124 -43.53 11.56 -8.11
CA ASN A 124 -42.30 12.15 -7.54
C ASN A 124 -42.15 11.76 -6.06
N PRO A 125 -41.91 10.47 -5.77
CA PRO A 125 -41.96 9.95 -4.39
C PRO A 125 -40.89 10.55 -3.48
N ASN A 126 -39.78 11.03 -4.07
CA ASN A 126 -38.65 11.60 -3.33
C ASN A 126 -38.68 13.14 -3.29
N ASN A 127 -39.75 13.77 -3.80
CA ASN A 127 -39.88 15.24 -3.88
C ASN A 127 -38.68 15.93 -4.53
N TYR A 128 -38.11 15.33 -5.57
CA TYR A 128 -37.02 15.97 -6.32
C TYR A 128 -37.52 17.22 -7.03
N LEU A 129 -36.68 18.26 -7.05
CA LEU A 129 -36.93 19.43 -7.88
C LEU A 129 -36.66 19.08 -9.36
N PRO A 130 -37.44 19.62 -10.31
CA PRO A 130 -37.12 19.52 -11.73
C PRO A 130 -35.73 20.08 -12.02
N ALA A 131 -35.05 19.54 -13.04
CA ALA A 131 -33.76 20.05 -13.48
C ALA A 131 -33.84 21.56 -13.83
N SER A 132 -32.81 22.29 -13.43
CA SER A 132 -32.57 23.69 -13.77
C SER A 132 -31.06 23.92 -13.82
N TYR A 133 -30.59 25.11 -14.22
CA TYR A 133 -29.16 25.42 -14.15
C TYR A 133 -28.60 25.36 -12.73
N GLU A 134 -29.46 25.51 -11.73
CA GLU A 134 -29.13 25.38 -10.32
C GLU A 134 -29.13 23.92 -9.85
N GLU A 135 -30.02 23.07 -10.35
CA GLU A 135 -30.24 21.71 -9.85
C GLU A 135 -29.58 20.59 -10.66
N ASP A 136 -29.25 20.85 -11.93
CA ASP A 136 -28.50 19.97 -12.83
C ASP A 136 -27.01 20.07 -12.52
N ASN A 137 -26.41 18.96 -12.10
CA ASN A 137 -25.00 18.92 -11.70
C ASN A 137 -24.04 19.30 -12.83
N LEU A 138 -24.29 18.84 -14.06
CA LEU A 138 -23.43 19.14 -15.21
C LEU A 138 -23.62 20.60 -15.64
N ALA A 139 -24.86 21.04 -15.76
CA ALA A 139 -25.14 22.41 -16.19
C ALA A 139 -24.65 23.44 -15.15
N TYR A 140 -24.76 23.12 -13.87
CA TYR A 140 -24.31 23.99 -12.77
C TYR A 140 -22.81 24.28 -12.87
N PHE A 141 -21.97 23.28 -13.19
CA PHE A 141 -20.53 23.50 -13.34
C PHE A 141 -20.23 24.60 -14.36
N TYR A 142 -20.78 24.49 -15.57
CA TYR A 142 -20.53 25.45 -16.63
C TYR A 142 -21.23 26.79 -16.42
N VAL A 143 -22.47 26.80 -15.91
CA VAL A 143 -23.30 28.01 -15.89
C VAL A 143 -23.12 28.82 -14.61
N ASN A 144 -22.89 28.16 -13.47
CA ASN A 144 -22.83 28.85 -12.18
C ASN A 144 -21.41 28.86 -11.61
N TYR A 145 -20.70 27.72 -11.63
CA TYR A 145 -19.37 27.63 -11.06
C TYR A 145 -18.32 28.35 -11.93
N VAL A 146 -18.29 28.08 -13.23
CA VAL A 146 -17.38 28.75 -14.18
C VAL A 146 -17.68 30.25 -14.26
N ASP A 147 -18.94 30.68 -14.31
CA ASP A 147 -19.29 32.11 -14.32
C ASP A 147 -18.70 32.86 -13.12
N LYS A 148 -18.72 32.22 -11.95
CA LYS A 148 -18.22 32.79 -10.69
C LYS A 148 -16.70 32.79 -10.57
N TYR A 149 -16.02 31.77 -11.08
CA TYR A 149 -14.61 31.49 -10.75
C TYR A 149 -13.64 31.46 -11.93
N ASN A 150 -14.10 31.61 -13.17
CA ASN A 150 -13.26 31.57 -14.36
C ASN A 150 -12.51 32.88 -14.63
N GLU A 151 -11.85 33.42 -13.60
CA GLU A 151 -11.03 34.64 -13.73
C GLU A 151 -9.87 34.39 -14.70
N ASN A 152 -9.69 35.28 -15.69
CA ASN A 152 -8.63 35.18 -16.70
C ASN A 152 -8.61 33.83 -17.47
N ASN A 153 -9.76 33.19 -17.66
CA ASN A 153 -9.89 31.87 -18.30
C ASN A 153 -9.09 30.76 -17.58
N ASP A 154 -8.95 30.83 -16.25
CA ASP A 154 -8.22 29.84 -15.44
C ASP A 154 -8.83 28.44 -15.50
N ILE A 155 -10.16 28.35 -15.59
CA ILE A 155 -10.87 27.06 -15.66
C ILE A 155 -10.97 26.63 -17.12
N LEU A 156 -11.49 27.50 -18.00
CA LEU A 156 -11.65 27.22 -19.42
C LEU A 156 -11.76 28.50 -20.26
N ASP A 157 -11.40 28.42 -21.54
CA ASP A 157 -11.64 29.48 -22.51
C ASP A 157 -13.05 29.34 -23.11
N LEU A 158 -13.90 30.35 -22.85
CA LEU A 158 -15.27 30.40 -23.35
C LEU A 158 -15.35 30.73 -24.85
N ASN A 159 -14.24 31.06 -25.53
CA ASN A 159 -14.21 31.40 -26.95
C ASN A 159 -15.19 32.52 -27.34
N ASN A 160 -15.36 33.52 -26.47
CA ASN A 160 -16.34 34.61 -26.60
C ASN A 160 -17.82 34.20 -26.53
N LEU A 161 -18.13 32.96 -26.14
CA LEU A 161 -19.50 32.54 -25.82
C LEU A 161 -19.87 32.93 -24.39
N ASN A 162 -21.16 33.13 -24.12
CA ASN A 162 -21.63 33.14 -22.74
C ASN A 162 -21.67 31.71 -22.17
N VAL A 163 -21.73 31.58 -20.84
CA VAL A 163 -21.66 30.28 -20.16
C VAL A 163 -22.78 29.30 -20.55
N LYS A 164 -23.99 29.78 -20.84
CA LYS A 164 -25.12 28.94 -21.28
C LYS A 164 -24.94 28.44 -22.72
N GLN A 165 -24.48 29.32 -23.61
CA GLN A 165 -24.11 28.98 -24.99
C GLN A 165 -23.00 27.95 -25.03
N TYR A 166 -21.98 28.11 -24.18
CA TYR A 166 -20.88 27.16 -24.08
C TYR A 166 -21.38 25.78 -23.61
N TYR A 167 -22.23 25.73 -22.58
CA TYR A 167 -22.82 24.48 -22.11
C TYR A 167 -23.63 23.77 -23.20
N TYR A 168 -24.40 24.49 -24.02
CA TYR A 168 -25.09 23.92 -25.18
C TYR A 168 -24.13 23.21 -26.14
N GLU A 169 -23.00 23.84 -26.47
CA GLU A 169 -21.97 23.26 -27.34
C GLU A 169 -21.36 21.99 -26.72
N VAL A 170 -21.06 22.01 -25.41
CA VAL A 170 -20.58 20.83 -24.68
C VAL A 170 -21.58 19.68 -24.73
N LEU A 171 -22.88 19.96 -24.49
CA LEU A 171 -23.92 18.95 -24.51
C LEU A 171 -24.12 18.38 -25.92
N LYS A 172 -24.20 19.23 -26.95
CA LYS A 172 -24.32 18.81 -28.36
C LYS A 172 -23.15 17.92 -28.78
N LYS A 173 -21.92 18.34 -28.50
CA LYS A 173 -20.68 17.58 -28.78
C LYS A 173 -20.72 16.18 -28.17
N ASN A 174 -21.24 16.04 -26.96
CA ASN A 174 -21.19 14.78 -26.20
C ASN A 174 -22.44 13.89 -26.34
N THR A 175 -23.51 14.38 -26.98
CA THR A 175 -24.80 13.68 -27.13
C THR A 175 -25.17 13.40 -28.59
N TYR A 176 -24.40 13.93 -29.56
CA TYR A 176 -24.64 13.69 -30.97
C TYR A 176 -24.46 12.22 -31.35
N ASN A 177 -25.55 11.57 -31.79
CA ASN A 177 -25.54 10.23 -32.35
C ASN A 177 -25.77 10.31 -33.87
N PRO A 178 -24.77 10.01 -34.71
CA PRO A 178 -24.91 10.10 -36.17
C PRO A 178 -25.90 9.08 -36.78
N LEU A 179 -26.44 8.15 -35.98
CA LEU A 179 -27.40 7.13 -36.41
C LEU A 179 -28.86 7.49 -36.11
N ASP A 180 -29.12 8.55 -35.34
CA ASP A 180 -30.48 8.99 -34.97
C ASP A 180 -30.72 10.40 -35.53
N ASN A 181 -31.67 10.54 -36.46
CA ASN A 181 -32.02 11.84 -37.05
C ASN A 181 -32.71 12.80 -36.05
N SER A 182 -32.95 12.36 -34.80
CA SER A 182 -33.50 13.17 -33.72
C SER A 182 -32.45 13.39 -32.62
N SER A 183 -32.22 14.65 -32.27
CA SER A 183 -31.41 15.01 -31.10
C SER A 183 -32.03 14.47 -29.81
N MET A 184 -31.18 13.92 -28.93
CA MET A 184 -31.58 13.47 -27.59
C MET A 184 -32.23 14.60 -26.77
N TRP A 185 -31.75 15.81 -26.98
CA TRP A 185 -32.14 17.03 -26.27
C TRP A 185 -32.84 18.01 -27.21
N ILE A 186 -33.82 18.73 -26.69
CA ILE A 186 -34.45 19.87 -27.35
C ILE A 186 -33.83 21.15 -26.78
N TYR A 187 -33.39 22.03 -27.68
CA TYR A 187 -32.66 23.25 -27.36
C TYR A 187 -33.53 24.48 -27.66
N ASP A 188 -33.61 25.40 -26.71
CA ASP A 188 -34.11 26.77 -26.95
C ASP A 188 -32.92 27.64 -27.34
N GLU A 189 -32.75 27.91 -28.63
CA GLU A 189 -31.64 28.71 -29.18
C GLU A 189 -31.86 30.22 -29.00
N GLU A 190 -33.07 30.65 -28.60
CA GLU A 190 -33.39 32.07 -28.42
C GLU A 190 -33.12 32.51 -26.98
N ASN A 191 -33.65 31.77 -25.99
CA ASN A 191 -33.51 32.13 -24.57
C ASN A 191 -32.40 31.37 -23.85
N TYR A 192 -31.83 30.34 -24.48
CA TYR A 192 -30.84 29.45 -23.87
C TYR A 192 -31.33 28.93 -22.49
N SER A 193 -32.57 28.42 -22.44
CA SER A 193 -33.09 27.72 -21.27
C SER A 193 -32.38 26.36 -21.11
N LEU A 194 -32.45 25.72 -19.95
CA LEU A 194 -31.86 24.38 -19.81
C LEU A 194 -32.46 23.43 -20.88
N PRO A 195 -31.65 22.67 -21.64
CA PRO A 195 -32.16 21.69 -22.60
C PRO A 195 -32.95 20.60 -21.89
N TYR A 196 -34.05 20.15 -22.49
CA TYR A 196 -34.87 19.06 -21.95
C TYR A 196 -34.82 17.84 -22.87
N LEU A 197 -34.99 16.65 -22.31
CA LEU A 197 -35.02 15.42 -23.09
C LEU A 197 -36.19 15.46 -24.05
N ASN A 198 -35.96 15.02 -25.29
CA ASN A 198 -37.03 14.80 -26.25
C ASN A 198 -38.14 13.93 -25.61
N PRO A 199 -39.43 14.29 -25.72
CA PRO A 199 -40.53 13.57 -25.08
C PRO A 199 -40.51 12.06 -25.32
N GLN A 200 -40.16 11.61 -26.54
CA GLN A 200 -40.08 10.19 -26.88
C GLN A 200 -38.98 9.48 -26.08
N HIS A 201 -37.82 10.11 -25.90
CA HIS A 201 -36.71 9.56 -25.12
C HIS A 201 -37.01 9.60 -23.62
N ALA A 202 -37.61 10.70 -23.13
CA ALA A 202 -38.03 10.84 -21.74
C ALA A 202 -39.08 9.78 -21.35
N ILE A 203 -40.10 9.57 -22.18
CA ILE A 203 -41.11 8.51 -21.99
C ILE A 203 -40.47 7.12 -21.95
N ASN A 204 -39.53 6.85 -22.86
CA ASN A 204 -38.83 5.56 -22.88
C ASN A 204 -37.99 5.35 -21.61
N LEU A 205 -37.29 6.39 -21.15
CA LEU A 205 -36.51 6.36 -19.92
C LEU A 205 -37.41 6.15 -18.69
N TYR A 206 -38.55 6.83 -18.61
CA TYR A 206 -39.53 6.62 -17.54
C TYR A 206 -40.04 5.18 -17.49
N LYS A 207 -40.42 4.61 -18.65
CA LYS A 207 -40.84 3.19 -18.76
C LYS A 207 -39.75 2.23 -18.29
N TYR A 208 -38.48 2.56 -18.50
CA TYR A 208 -37.38 1.75 -17.98
C TYR A 208 -37.26 1.80 -16.46
N PHE A 209 -37.45 2.95 -15.82
CA PHE A 209 -37.46 3.02 -14.34
C PHE A 209 -38.65 2.27 -13.71
N GLN A 210 -39.75 2.13 -14.44
CA GLN A 210 -40.88 1.29 -14.02
C GLN A 210 -40.65 -0.20 -14.32
N ASN A 211 -39.90 -0.52 -15.39
CA ASN A 211 -39.56 -1.87 -15.79
C ASN A 211 -38.14 -1.95 -16.37
N ASN A 212 -37.20 -2.46 -15.57
CA ASN A 212 -35.78 -2.54 -15.91
C ASN A 212 -35.46 -3.45 -17.13
N GLU A 213 -36.42 -4.20 -17.66
CA GLU A 213 -36.28 -5.02 -18.86
C GLU A 213 -36.62 -4.28 -20.17
N TYR A 214 -37.18 -3.06 -20.08
CA TYR A 214 -37.61 -2.29 -21.24
C TYR A 214 -36.41 -1.81 -22.09
N GLN A 215 -36.17 -2.50 -23.20
CA GLN A 215 -34.94 -2.33 -24.00
C GLN A 215 -34.76 -0.91 -24.57
N ALA A 216 -35.84 -0.28 -25.06
CA ALA A 216 -35.74 1.07 -25.63
C ALA A 216 -35.29 2.07 -24.56
N GLY A 217 -35.86 2.03 -23.36
CA GLY A 217 -35.44 2.89 -22.26
C GLY A 217 -34.05 2.55 -21.72
N LYS A 218 -33.66 1.27 -21.70
CA LYS A 218 -32.29 0.84 -21.35
C LYS A 218 -31.26 1.45 -22.30
N SER A 219 -31.54 1.48 -23.61
CA SER A 219 -30.66 2.13 -24.59
C SER A 219 -30.53 3.64 -24.34
N ILE A 220 -31.63 4.34 -24.02
CA ILE A 220 -31.60 5.76 -23.68
C ILE A 220 -30.80 6.01 -22.40
N ARG A 221 -31.04 5.23 -21.34
CA ARG A 221 -30.31 5.32 -20.07
C ARG A 221 -28.80 5.11 -20.26
N ASN A 222 -28.40 4.12 -21.08
CA ASN A 222 -26.99 3.86 -21.36
C ASN A 222 -26.34 4.98 -22.18
N LEU A 223 -27.06 5.57 -23.14
CA LEU A 223 -26.57 6.72 -23.91
C LEU A 223 -26.40 7.94 -23.00
N LEU A 224 -27.39 8.22 -22.15
CA LEU A 224 -27.28 9.28 -21.13
C LEU A 224 -26.13 9.04 -20.17
N ALA A 225 -25.93 7.81 -19.67
CA ALA A 225 -24.83 7.48 -18.78
C ALA A 225 -23.47 7.72 -19.47
N SER A 226 -23.36 7.34 -20.75
CA SER A 226 -22.14 7.58 -21.52
C SER A 226 -21.86 9.07 -21.73
N SER A 227 -22.88 9.86 -22.08
CA SER A 227 -22.74 11.32 -22.24
C SER A 227 -22.45 12.01 -20.91
N TYR A 228 -23.16 11.64 -19.85
CA TYR A 228 -22.93 12.14 -18.49
C TYR A 228 -21.48 11.89 -18.05
N GLN A 229 -20.99 10.66 -18.16
CA GLN A 229 -19.63 10.31 -17.78
C GLN A 229 -18.58 11.10 -18.57
N LYS A 230 -18.81 11.33 -19.87
CA LYS A 230 -17.88 12.11 -20.71
C LYS A 230 -17.81 13.57 -20.27
N ILE A 231 -18.96 14.20 -20.07
CA ILE A 231 -19.03 15.60 -19.64
C ILE A 231 -18.45 15.73 -18.24
N TRP A 232 -18.88 14.89 -17.29
CA TRP A 232 -18.34 14.86 -15.93
C TRP A 232 -16.82 14.67 -15.88
N ASN A 233 -16.25 13.77 -16.70
CA ASN A 233 -14.79 13.63 -16.80
C ASN A 233 -14.10 14.90 -17.34
N GLU A 234 -14.73 15.62 -18.28
CA GLU A 234 -14.24 16.91 -18.79
C GLU A 234 -14.27 17.96 -17.68
N GLU A 235 -15.37 18.06 -16.93
CA GLU A 235 -15.53 18.97 -15.77
C GLU A 235 -14.50 18.69 -14.68
N VAL A 236 -14.31 17.42 -14.29
CA VAL A 236 -13.27 17.00 -13.33
C VAL A 236 -11.91 17.46 -13.81
N SER A 237 -11.58 17.20 -15.08
CA SER A 237 -10.29 17.61 -15.66
C SER A 237 -10.10 19.12 -15.63
N LEU A 238 -11.12 19.91 -15.92
CA LEU A 238 -11.06 21.37 -15.86
C LEU A 238 -10.90 21.85 -14.41
N LEU A 239 -11.66 21.29 -13.47
CA LEU A 239 -11.60 21.66 -12.06
C LEU A 239 -10.21 21.38 -11.46
N VAL A 240 -9.69 20.16 -11.60
CA VAL A 240 -8.39 19.79 -11.04
C VAL A 240 -7.23 20.53 -11.71
N ASN A 241 -7.46 21.09 -12.89
CA ASN A 241 -6.49 21.91 -13.59
C ASN A 241 -6.56 23.41 -13.26
N SER A 242 -7.65 23.88 -12.66
CA SER A 242 -7.79 25.26 -12.22
C SER A 242 -6.75 25.61 -11.16
N SER A 243 -6.27 26.86 -11.17
CA SER A 243 -5.33 27.36 -10.18
C SER A 243 -5.91 27.29 -8.78
N ARG A 244 -7.23 27.56 -8.63
CA ARG A 244 -7.93 27.48 -7.33
C ARG A 244 -7.77 26.10 -6.69
N PHE A 245 -8.01 25.02 -7.44
CA PHE A 245 -7.85 23.66 -6.93
C PHE A 245 -6.38 23.29 -6.76
N LYS A 246 -5.54 23.57 -7.77
CA LYS A 246 -4.12 23.21 -7.77
C LYS A 246 -3.36 23.80 -6.58
N ASN A 247 -3.62 25.05 -6.23
CA ASN A 247 -2.94 25.71 -5.11
C ASN A 247 -3.13 24.96 -3.79
N HIS A 248 -4.35 24.51 -3.50
CA HIS A 248 -4.64 23.70 -2.30
C HIS A 248 -4.08 22.28 -2.44
N TYR A 249 -4.25 21.67 -3.61
CA TYR A 249 -3.79 20.31 -3.86
C TYR A 249 -2.26 20.16 -3.78
N GLU A 250 -1.49 21.15 -4.23
CA GLU A 250 -0.03 21.13 -4.12
C GLU A 250 0.43 21.18 -2.66
N ILE A 251 -0.19 22.01 -1.82
CA ILE A 251 0.10 22.10 -0.38
C ILE A 251 -0.28 20.78 0.31
N TYR A 252 -1.45 20.22 -0.01
CA TYR A 252 -1.89 18.91 0.45
C TYR A 252 -0.84 17.84 0.09
N LYS A 253 -0.46 17.76 -1.19
CA LYS A 253 0.49 16.76 -1.71
C LYS A 253 1.86 16.87 -1.05
N GLU A 254 2.37 18.10 -0.86
CA GLU A 254 3.65 18.31 -0.21
C GLU A 254 3.62 17.83 1.26
N ASN A 255 2.58 18.18 2.01
CA ASN A 255 2.45 17.75 3.40
C ASN A 255 2.22 16.23 3.53
N TYR A 256 1.47 15.62 2.59
CA TYR A 256 1.31 14.18 2.52
C TYR A 256 2.65 13.46 2.27
N ALA A 257 3.46 13.99 1.35
CA ALA A 257 4.80 13.48 1.08
C ALA A 257 5.69 13.56 2.32
N GLN A 258 5.69 14.70 3.02
CA GLN A 258 6.48 14.88 4.23
C GLN A 258 6.05 13.94 5.36
N CYS A 259 4.74 13.76 5.58
CA CYS A 259 4.23 12.79 6.55
C CYS A 259 4.65 11.35 6.19
N SER A 260 4.60 11.01 4.90
CA SER A 260 5.01 9.71 4.39
C SER A 260 6.52 9.47 4.59
N TYR A 261 7.38 10.45 4.32
CA TYR A 261 8.83 10.33 4.52
C TYR A 261 9.22 10.21 6.00
N ILE A 262 8.48 10.89 6.89
CA ILE A 262 8.66 10.71 8.33
C ILE A 262 8.34 9.26 8.71
N LEU A 263 7.19 8.74 8.27
CA LEU A 263 6.79 7.35 8.53
C LEU A 263 7.81 6.36 7.97
N ASP A 264 8.30 6.56 6.75
CA ASP A 264 9.36 5.73 6.16
C ASP A 264 10.62 5.70 7.02
N GLY A 265 11.02 6.85 7.58
CA GLY A 265 12.13 6.95 8.52
C GLY A 265 11.92 6.09 9.77
N PHE A 266 10.71 6.13 10.35
CA PHE A 266 10.36 5.29 11.50
C PHE A 266 10.28 3.80 11.15
N VAL A 267 9.83 3.44 9.95
CA VAL A 267 9.85 2.06 9.46
C VAL A 267 11.29 1.56 9.35
N CYS A 268 12.17 2.34 8.75
CA CYS A 268 13.59 2.00 8.63
C CYS A 268 14.25 1.86 10.02
N LEU A 269 13.96 2.77 10.94
CA LEU A 269 14.49 2.71 12.30
C LEU A 269 13.98 1.47 13.05
N SER A 270 12.67 1.19 12.96
CA SER A 270 12.06 0.02 13.58
C SER A 270 12.66 -1.28 13.03
N TYR A 271 12.94 -1.32 11.73
CA TYR A 271 13.65 -2.44 11.11
C TYR A 271 15.07 -2.61 11.66
N VAL A 272 15.86 -1.53 11.70
CA VAL A 272 17.24 -1.55 12.20
C VAL A 272 17.28 -2.06 13.65
N VAL A 273 16.43 -1.52 14.52
CA VAL A 273 16.36 -1.95 15.92
C VAL A 273 15.91 -3.41 16.03
N SER A 274 14.89 -3.82 15.27
CA SER A 274 14.42 -5.22 15.25
C SER A 274 15.52 -6.18 14.80
N PHE A 275 16.27 -5.82 13.75
CA PHE A 275 17.36 -6.62 13.24
C PHE A 275 18.49 -6.74 14.27
N VAL A 276 18.83 -5.65 14.97
CA VAL A 276 19.82 -5.70 16.05
C VAL A 276 19.36 -6.64 17.15
N LEU A 277 18.11 -6.53 17.61
CA LEU A 277 17.59 -7.33 18.74
C LEU A 277 17.40 -8.82 18.41
N VAL A 278 16.90 -9.14 17.21
CA VAL A 278 16.51 -10.51 16.82
C VAL A 278 17.65 -11.26 16.13
N ILE A 279 18.51 -10.56 15.38
CA ILE A 279 19.53 -11.21 14.54
C ILE A 279 20.93 -10.99 15.09
N LEU A 280 21.36 -9.75 15.34
CA LEU A 280 22.75 -9.47 15.73
C LEU A 280 23.03 -9.84 17.18
N LEU A 281 22.19 -9.37 18.11
CA LEU A 281 22.37 -9.54 19.54
C LEU A 281 22.46 -11.04 19.93
N PRO A 282 21.60 -11.94 19.42
CA PRO A 282 21.72 -13.38 19.71
C PRO A 282 23.02 -14.01 19.21
N GLN A 283 23.60 -13.52 18.10
CA GLN A 283 24.88 -14.06 17.59
C GLN A 283 26.04 -13.81 18.55
N PHE A 284 26.01 -12.71 19.32
CA PHE A 284 27.01 -12.43 20.35
C PHE A 284 26.87 -13.37 21.57
N PHE A 285 25.64 -13.70 21.98
CA PHE A 285 25.40 -14.60 23.11
C PHE A 285 25.61 -16.07 22.76
N PHE A 286 25.11 -16.53 21.61
CA PHE A 286 25.14 -17.95 21.24
C PHE A 286 26.45 -18.39 20.58
N LYS A 287 27.25 -17.45 20.09
CA LYS A 287 28.50 -17.66 19.35
C LYS A 287 28.28 -18.44 18.04
N ASN A 288 29.32 -18.54 17.20
CA ASN A 288 29.28 -19.27 15.91
C ASN A 288 28.14 -18.84 14.96
N MET A 289 27.82 -17.53 14.92
CA MET A 289 26.82 -16.93 14.03
C MET A 289 25.39 -17.50 14.18
N LYS A 290 25.06 -17.97 15.38
CA LYS A 290 23.72 -18.51 15.66
C LYS A 290 22.75 -17.39 15.98
N THR A 291 21.69 -17.33 15.18
CA THR A 291 20.45 -16.60 15.49
C THR A 291 19.55 -17.45 16.38
N ILE A 292 18.40 -16.92 16.80
CA ILE A 292 17.44 -17.65 17.63
C ILE A 292 16.94 -18.89 16.89
N GLY A 293 16.49 -18.74 15.64
CA GLY A 293 16.03 -19.85 14.81
C GLY A 293 17.12 -20.90 14.60
N LYS A 294 18.35 -20.47 14.30
CA LYS A 294 19.48 -21.42 14.16
C LYS A 294 19.82 -22.13 15.46
N LYS A 295 19.69 -21.47 16.61
CA LYS A 295 19.90 -22.10 17.92
C LYS A 295 18.84 -23.15 18.21
N VAL A 296 17.56 -22.86 17.97
CA VAL A 296 16.44 -23.80 18.11
C VAL A 296 16.64 -25.00 17.19
N MET A 297 17.03 -24.75 15.94
CA MET A 297 17.25 -25.80 14.95
C MET A 297 18.62 -26.49 15.06
N GLN A 298 19.45 -26.14 16.05
CA GLN A 298 20.79 -26.70 16.26
C GLN A 298 21.68 -26.64 15.00
N ILE A 299 21.72 -25.46 14.38
CA ILE A 299 22.54 -25.16 13.20
C ILE A 299 23.61 -24.14 13.61
N CYS A 300 24.87 -24.38 13.23
CA CYS A 300 25.92 -23.37 13.30
C CYS A 300 26.41 -22.99 11.90
N ILE A 301 27.13 -21.88 11.78
CA ILE A 301 27.74 -21.47 10.52
C ILE A 301 29.25 -21.62 10.64
N ALA A 302 29.86 -22.22 9.62
CA ALA A 302 31.30 -22.37 9.48
C ALA A 302 31.75 -21.83 8.12
N ASP A 303 33.05 -21.60 7.99
CA ASP A 303 33.69 -21.36 6.70
C ASP A 303 33.59 -22.59 5.80
N ASN A 304 33.69 -22.42 4.48
CA ASN A 304 33.66 -23.54 3.52
C ASN A 304 34.77 -24.56 3.78
N GLU A 305 35.92 -24.10 4.26
CA GLU A 305 37.06 -24.95 4.64
C GLU A 305 36.89 -25.66 6.00
N GLY A 306 35.78 -25.40 6.73
CA GLY A 306 35.50 -26.02 8.02
C GLY A 306 36.12 -25.29 9.23
N TYR A 307 36.64 -24.07 9.04
CA TYR A 307 37.10 -23.20 10.13
C TYR A 307 35.95 -22.38 10.73
N GLN A 308 36.23 -21.74 11.87
CA GLN A 308 35.35 -20.71 12.40
C GLN A 308 35.28 -19.50 11.45
N VAL A 309 34.12 -18.84 11.45
CA VAL A 309 33.84 -17.70 10.57
C VAL A 309 34.76 -16.53 10.93
N THR A 310 35.41 -15.95 9.92
CA THR A 310 36.27 -14.77 10.10
C THR A 310 35.45 -13.50 10.35
N THR A 311 36.05 -12.46 10.94
CA THR A 311 35.38 -11.16 11.17
C THR A 311 34.85 -10.52 9.88
N LYS A 312 35.58 -10.67 8.76
CA LYS A 312 35.13 -10.17 7.44
C LYS A 312 33.86 -10.89 6.99
N GLN A 313 33.85 -12.23 7.10
CA GLN A 313 32.68 -13.03 6.79
C GLN A 313 31.51 -12.71 7.74
N PHE A 314 31.78 -12.46 9.03
CA PHE A 314 30.76 -12.02 9.99
C PHE A 314 30.04 -10.74 9.51
N ILE A 315 30.79 -9.70 9.18
CA ILE A 315 30.24 -8.40 8.78
C ILE A 315 29.46 -8.53 7.47
N PHE A 316 30.10 -9.10 6.44
CA PHE A 316 29.48 -9.21 5.11
C PHE A 316 28.24 -10.11 5.13
N ARG A 317 28.28 -11.19 5.91
CA ARG A 317 27.13 -12.07 6.12
C ARG A 317 25.97 -11.31 6.76
N ASN A 318 26.21 -10.52 7.81
CA ASN A 318 25.16 -9.76 8.46
C ASN A 318 24.61 -8.64 7.55
N LEU A 319 25.43 -8.02 6.70
CA LEU A 319 24.97 -7.09 5.67
C LEU A 319 24.02 -7.77 4.67
N CYS A 320 24.38 -8.94 4.15
CA CYS A 320 23.50 -9.70 3.26
C CYS A 320 22.20 -10.12 3.97
N SER A 321 22.28 -10.53 5.25
CA SER A 321 21.10 -10.82 6.05
C SER A 321 20.21 -9.59 6.22
N PHE A 322 20.79 -8.42 6.50
CA PHE A 322 20.08 -7.16 6.63
C PHE A 322 19.32 -6.81 5.34
N ILE A 323 19.91 -7.06 4.17
CA ILE A 323 19.20 -6.84 2.91
C ILE A 323 18.11 -7.89 2.70
N LEU A 324 18.36 -9.17 2.97
CA LEU A 324 17.39 -10.25 2.73
C LEU A 324 16.18 -10.24 3.67
N PHE A 325 16.37 -9.84 4.94
CA PHE A 325 15.28 -9.78 5.91
C PHE A 325 14.43 -8.51 5.76
N PHE A 326 14.90 -7.49 5.04
CA PHE A 326 14.17 -6.23 4.92
C PHE A 326 12.77 -6.41 4.31
N GLY A 327 12.62 -7.31 3.36
CA GLY A 327 11.35 -7.57 2.68
C GLY A 327 10.25 -8.09 3.59
N ILE A 328 10.60 -8.63 4.77
CA ILE A 328 9.58 -9.08 5.73
C ILE A 328 8.84 -7.93 6.41
N MET A 329 9.40 -6.73 6.36
CA MET A 329 8.76 -5.52 6.89
C MET A 329 7.41 -5.23 6.22
N ILE A 330 7.16 -5.73 5.00
CA ILE A 330 5.84 -5.61 4.34
C ILE A 330 4.72 -6.11 5.25
N VAL A 331 4.94 -7.24 5.93
CA VAL A 331 3.95 -7.85 6.83
C VAL A 331 3.72 -6.93 8.03
N SER A 332 4.79 -6.45 8.67
CA SER A 332 4.69 -5.57 9.84
C SER A 332 4.04 -4.22 9.52
N CYS A 333 4.37 -3.61 8.38
CA CYS A 333 3.77 -2.36 7.91
C CYS A 333 2.28 -2.55 7.62
N PHE A 334 1.92 -3.62 6.90
CA PHE A 334 0.52 -3.93 6.59
C PHE A 334 -0.33 -4.09 7.86
N PHE A 335 0.15 -4.83 8.86
CA PHE A 335 -0.64 -5.04 10.08
C PHE A 335 -0.62 -3.85 11.05
N SER A 336 0.43 -3.02 11.05
CA SER A 336 0.52 -1.88 11.99
C SER A 336 -0.30 -0.68 11.56
N GLY A 337 -0.49 -0.48 10.25
CA GLY A 337 -1.21 0.69 9.74
C GLY A 337 -1.95 0.51 8.42
N GLY A 338 -1.85 -0.65 7.77
CA GLY A 338 -2.51 -0.89 6.48
C GLY A 338 -1.76 -0.33 5.27
N LEU A 339 -2.42 -0.33 4.11
CA LEU A 339 -1.83 0.11 2.84
C LEU A 339 -1.74 1.64 2.70
N GLN A 340 -2.50 2.39 3.51
CA GLN A 340 -2.64 3.84 3.39
C GLN A 340 -1.67 4.65 4.27
N THR A 341 -0.77 4.00 5.03
CA THR A 341 0.16 4.67 5.97
C THR A 341 1.43 5.21 5.32
N GLY A 342 1.35 5.73 4.10
CA GLY A 342 2.43 6.49 3.47
C GLY A 342 3.64 5.68 2.97
N TRP A 343 3.91 4.47 3.46
CA TRP A 343 5.07 3.64 3.04
C TRP A 343 5.00 3.13 1.59
N MET A 344 3.85 3.32 0.95
CA MET A 344 3.64 3.09 -0.49
C MET A 344 3.84 4.37 -1.32
N TYR A 345 3.94 5.55 -0.69
CA TYR A 345 4.15 6.81 -1.38
C TYR A 345 5.55 6.86 -2.02
N PRO A 346 5.70 7.36 -3.26
CA PRO A 346 6.99 7.45 -3.92
C PRO A 346 7.98 8.33 -3.15
N ILE A 347 9.18 7.82 -2.89
CA ILE A 347 10.30 8.61 -2.36
C ILE A 347 10.95 9.41 -3.48
N PHE A 348 11.05 8.81 -4.67
CA PHE A 348 11.53 9.44 -5.89
C PHE A 348 10.94 8.76 -7.11
N GLU A 349 11.06 9.39 -8.27
CA GLU A 349 10.55 8.86 -9.55
C GLU A 349 11.69 8.59 -10.52
N ILE A 350 11.61 7.47 -11.25
CA ILE A 350 12.50 7.17 -12.38
C ILE A 350 11.61 6.93 -13.61
N GLY A 351 11.72 7.81 -14.61
CA GLY A 351 10.97 7.66 -15.87
C GLY A 351 9.44 7.65 -15.69
N GLY A 352 8.92 8.42 -14.73
CA GLY A 352 7.49 8.45 -14.38
C GLY A 352 7.02 7.29 -13.50
N VAL A 353 7.91 6.38 -13.10
CA VAL A 353 7.60 5.31 -12.14
C VAL A 353 8.07 5.73 -10.75
N GLY A 354 7.12 5.87 -9.82
CA GLY A 354 7.39 6.15 -8.42
C GLY A 354 8.00 4.96 -7.69
N ILE A 355 9.18 5.15 -7.09
CA ILE A 355 9.87 4.16 -6.27
C ILE A 355 9.65 4.52 -4.81
N SER A 356 8.96 3.65 -4.08
CA SER A 356 8.59 3.82 -2.67
C SER A 356 9.39 2.88 -1.77
N LEU A 357 9.22 3.02 -0.44
CA LEU A 357 9.81 2.08 0.51
C LEU A 357 9.34 0.65 0.27
N PHE A 358 8.06 0.47 -0.10
CA PHE A 358 7.53 -0.82 -0.53
C PHE A 358 8.36 -1.44 -1.67
N SER A 359 8.76 -0.66 -2.68
CA SER A 359 9.55 -1.18 -3.80
C SER A 359 10.85 -1.84 -3.34
N PHE A 360 11.55 -1.22 -2.39
CA PHE A 360 12.77 -1.79 -1.81
C PHE A 360 12.49 -3.07 -1.00
N MET A 361 11.42 -3.08 -0.21
CA MET A 361 11.01 -4.28 0.53
C MET A 361 10.60 -5.41 -0.42
N ALA A 362 9.88 -5.12 -1.50
CA ALA A 362 9.44 -6.11 -2.47
C ALA A 362 10.64 -6.77 -3.18
N ILE A 363 11.63 -5.98 -3.62
CA ILE A 363 12.87 -6.50 -4.20
C ILE A 363 13.60 -7.40 -3.18
N SER A 364 13.68 -6.97 -1.91
CA SER A 364 14.25 -7.78 -0.84
C SER A 364 13.51 -9.10 -0.61
N ALA A 365 12.18 -9.09 -0.61
CA ALA A 365 11.36 -10.29 -0.45
C ALA A 365 11.58 -11.27 -1.62
N ILE A 366 11.69 -10.77 -2.85
CA ILE A 366 12.02 -11.58 -4.03
C ILE A 366 13.41 -12.21 -3.86
N MET A 367 14.42 -11.44 -3.43
CA MET A 367 15.76 -11.98 -3.17
C MET A 367 15.75 -13.06 -2.08
N ALA A 368 14.98 -12.88 -1.00
CA ALA A 368 14.81 -13.88 0.05
C ALA A 368 14.16 -15.16 -0.48
N PHE A 369 13.15 -15.03 -1.34
CA PHE A 369 12.49 -16.16 -1.98
C PHE A 369 13.44 -16.94 -2.90
N VAL A 370 14.22 -16.25 -3.75
CA VAL A 370 15.26 -16.89 -4.56
C VAL A 370 16.30 -17.59 -3.69
N SER A 371 16.65 -17.02 -2.54
CA SER A 371 17.53 -17.64 -1.56
C SER A 371 16.98 -18.95 -1.02
N PHE A 372 15.67 -19.04 -0.74
CA PHE A 372 15.03 -20.29 -0.31
C PHE A 372 15.01 -21.34 -1.42
N ILE A 373 14.72 -20.96 -2.66
CA ILE A 373 14.79 -21.87 -3.82
C ILE A 373 16.21 -22.47 -3.93
N LEU A 374 17.25 -21.65 -3.77
CA LEU A 374 18.64 -22.13 -3.84
C LEU A 374 18.98 -23.14 -2.74
N ILE A 375 18.48 -22.97 -1.51
CA ILE A 375 18.64 -23.95 -0.42
C ILE A 375 18.03 -25.30 -0.80
N PHE A 376 16.92 -25.30 -1.55
CA PHE A 376 16.26 -26.52 -1.99
C PHE A 376 17.02 -27.23 -3.12
N VAL A 377 17.35 -26.48 -4.17
CA VAL A 377 17.91 -27.00 -5.44
C VAL A 377 19.40 -27.31 -5.35
N ASN A 378 20.18 -26.52 -4.61
CA ASN A 378 21.62 -26.71 -4.53
C ASN A 378 21.98 -27.98 -3.75
N LYS A 379 22.85 -28.84 -4.29
CA LYS A 379 23.37 -30.03 -3.59
C LYS A 379 24.05 -29.69 -2.26
N GLN A 380 24.73 -28.54 -2.18
CA GLN A 380 25.37 -28.05 -0.95
C GLN A 380 24.38 -27.36 0.00
N LYS A 381 23.10 -27.26 -0.39
CA LYS A 381 22.01 -26.67 0.41
C LYS A 381 22.26 -25.24 0.85
N LYS A 382 23.09 -24.51 0.12
CA LYS A 382 23.53 -23.13 0.41
C LYS A 382 22.51 -22.09 -0.06
N SER A 383 22.30 -21.09 0.78
CA SER A 383 21.54 -19.87 0.49
C SER A 383 22.38 -18.87 -0.32
N ILE A 384 21.75 -17.81 -0.86
CA ILE A 384 22.48 -16.70 -1.53
C ILE A 384 23.56 -16.14 -0.61
N GLN A 385 23.19 -15.89 0.66
CA GLN A 385 24.08 -15.38 1.69
C GLN A 385 25.30 -16.29 1.90
N ASP A 386 25.10 -17.61 1.94
CA ASP A 386 26.20 -18.56 2.13
C ASP A 386 27.19 -18.56 0.97
N ILE A 387 26.65 -18.51 -0.26
CA ILE A 387 27.45 -18.51 -1.49
C ILE A 387 28.31 -17.25 -1.55
N LEU A 388 27.69 -16.08 -1.36
CA LEU A 388 28.40 -14.79 -1.40
C LEU A 388 29.45 -14.66 -0.30
N CYS A 389 29.21 -15.22 0.89
CA CYS A 389 30.11 -15.10 2.03
C CYS A 389 31.13 -16.24 2.13
N GLY A 390 31.09 -17.23 1.23
CA GLY A 390 31.94 -18.41 1.30
C GLY A 390 31.74 -19.25 2.56
N THR A 391 30.50 -19.35 3.06
CA THR A 391 30.19 -20.07 4.32
C THR A 391 29.26 -21.26 4.07
N LYS A 392 29.14 -22.15 5.06
CA LYS A 392 28.19 -23.28 5.06
C LYS A 392 27.48 -23.41 6.39
N GLY A 393 26.25 -23.91 6.36
CA GLY A 393 25.53 -24.33 7.56
C GLY A 393 25.96 -25.74 7.96
N VAL A 394 26.10 -25.97 9.26
CA VAL A 394 26.59 -27.23 9.84
C VAL A 394 25.58 -27.72 10.87
N ASP A 395 25.26 -29.02 10.84
CA ASP A 395 24.36 -29.66 11.81
C ASP A 395 25.09 -29.90 13.13
N GLU A 396 24.72 -29.17 14.18
CA GLU A 396 25.40 -29.24 15.48
C GLU A 396 25.02 -30.49 16.30
N ARG A 397 23.96 -31.22 15.91
CA ARG A 397 23.50 -32.40 16.65
C ARG A 397 24.59 -33.47 16.77
N TYR A 398 25.30 -33.73 15.67
CA TYR A 398 26.38 -34.72 15.61
C TYR A 398 27.59 -34.30 16.44
N ILE A 399 27.95 -33.01 16.41
CA ILE A 399 29.04 -32.44 17.21
C ILE A 399 28.75 -32.53 18.71
N MET A 400 27.49 -32.34 19.12
CA MET A 400 27.09 -32.49 20.52
C MET A 400 27.06 -33.96 20.98
N GLU A 401 26.77 -34.89 20.08
CA GLU A 401 26.82 -36.33 20.36
C GLU A 401 28.27 -36.82 20.51
N GLU A 402 29.17 -36.43 19.59
CA GLU A 402 30.59 -36.76 19.67
C GLU A 402 31.23 -36.21 20.95
N ARG A 403 31.00 -34.92 21.29
CA ARG A 403 31.52 -34.38 22.57
C ARG A 403 30.94 -35.05 23.80
N LYS A 404 29.69 -35.50 23.76
CA LYS A 404 29.10 -36.24 24.89
C LYS A 404 29.73 -37.62 25.04
N GLN A 405 30.06 -38.27 23.92
CA GLN A 405 30.78 -39.55 23.91
C GLN A 405 32.21 -39.38 24.42
N GLU A 406 32.96 -38.39 23.92
CA GLU A 406 34.32 -38.08 24.39
C GLU A 406 34.35 -37.77 25.90
N ILE A 407 33.44 -36.93 26.40
CA ILE A 407 33.34 -36.64 27.84
C ILE A 407 32.97 -37.91 28.63
N SER A 408 32.12 -38.77 28.08
CA SER A 408 31.77 -40.03 28.75
C SER A 408 32.95 -41.00 28.79
N GLU A 409 33.74 -41.08 27.72
CA GLU A 409 34.94 -41.92 27.64
C GLU A 409 36.06 -41.39 28.54
N GLU A 410 36.28 -40.07 28.58
CA GLU A 410 37.25 -39.42 29.48
C GLU A 410 36.86 -39.61 30.97
N VAL A 411 35.56 -39.58 31.30
CA VAL A 411 35.06 -39.89 32.65
C VAL A 411 35.21 -41.38 32.99
N ILE A 412 35.13 -42.28 32.00
CA ILE A 412 35.36 -43.72 32.19
C ILE A 412 36.85 -44.01 32.34
N GLU A 413 37.74 -43.43 31.53
CA GLU A 413 39.20 -43.59 31.63
C GLU A 413 39.75 -43.05 32.96
N ASN A 414 39.27 -41.90 33.41
CA ASN A 414 39.66 -41.34 34.71
C ASN A 414 39.16 -42.18 35.91
N LYS A 415 38.23 -43.11 35.70
CA LYS A 415 37.77 -44.06 36.74
C LYS A 415 38.72 -45.24 36.93
N TYR A 416 39.58 -45.55 35.96
CA TYR A 416 40.49 -46.71 35.99
C TYR A 416 41.96 -46.33 36.29
N LEU A 417 42.32 -45.04 36.21
CA LEU A 417 43.69 -44.56 36.42
C LEU A 417 43.84 -43.51 37.53
N ASP A 418 42.94 -43.50 38.52
CA ASP A 418 43.15 -42.67 39.71
C ASP A 418 44.13 -43.34 40.70
N SER A 419 45.43 -43.14 40.44
CA SER A 419 46.51 -43.55 41.34
C SER A 419 46.64 -42.69 42.60
N SER A 420 45.78 -41.66 42.80
CA SER A 420 45.83 -40.80 43.99
C SER A 420 45.33 -41.48 45.27
N THR A 421 44.74 -42.67 45.16
CA THR A 421 44.30 -43.49 46.31
C THR A 421 45.34 -44.52 46.77
N PHE A 422 46.44 -44.71 46.03
CA PHE A 422 47.54 -45.54 46.51
C PHE A 422 48.51 -44.70 47.35
N SER A 423 48.37 -44.79 48.68
CA SER A 423 49.47 -44.40 49.57
C SER A 423 50.65 -45.32 49.26
N ASN A 424 51.70 -44.79 48.65
CA ASN A 424 52.91 -45.54 48.36
C ASN A 424 53.94 -45.28 49.49
N PRO A 425 54.01 -46.12 50.54
CA PRO A 425 54.91 -45.93 51.67
C PRO A 425 56.40 -46.09 51.29
N GLU A 426 56.73 -46.48 50.06
CA GLU A 426 58.11 -46.69 49.60
C GLU A 426 58.76 -45.44 48.98
N ARG A 427 58.04 -44.32 48.83
CA ARG A 427 58.65 -43.07 48.34
C ARG A 427 59.43 -42.37 49.46
N VAL A 428 60.71 -42.72 49.57
CA VAL A 428 61.70 -41.92 50.31
C VAL A 428 61.83 -40.56 49.63
N ASP A 429 61.46 -39.50 50.35
CA ASP A 429 61.57 -38.12 49.89
C ASP A 429 63.03 -37.67 49.90
N LEU A 430 63.70 -37.84 48.75
CA LEU A 430 65.11 -37.48 48.55
C LEU A 430 65.37 -35.95 48.55
N THR A 431 64.35 -35.11 48.78
CA THR A 431 64.51 -33.65 48.82
C THR A 431 64.71 -33.07 50.22
N LYS A 432 64.56 -33.88 51.27
CA LYS A 432 64.91 -33.48 52.63
C LYS A 432 66.36 -33.85 52.93
N LYS A 433 67.23 -32.85 52.93
CA LYS A 433 68.53 -32.92 53.62
C LYS A 433 68.35 -32.37 55.04
N ASP A 434 68.91 -33.11 56.00
CA ASP A 434 69.01 -32.76 57.42
C ASP A 434 69.60 -31.37 57.68
#